data_AF-A0A970CV33-F1
#
_entry.id   AF-A0A970CV33-F1
#
_cell.length_a   1.000
_cell.length_b   1.000
_cell.length_c   1.000
_cell.angle_alpha   90.00
_cell.angle_beta   90.00
_cell.angle_gamma   90.00
#
_symmetry.space_group_name_H-M   'P 1'
#
loop_
_entity.id
_entity.type
_entity.pdbx_description
1 polymer ?
#
loop_
_entity_poly.entity_id
_entity_poly.type
_entity_poly.pdbx_seq_one_letter_code
_entity_poly.pdbx_strand_id
1 'polypeptide(L)'
;MTRQLKADLAILGITVVWGSSFIIMKNITEDIPPYAYLALRFLVAAIILIAVFHRQLKSINLRSIWSGSLVGLTLYAGMMLQVTGLKTTSASNSAFITGLNVIMVPIISVLLLKKKPPINALFGVVLASLGLFVLKGFS
;
A
#
# COMPACT_ATOMS: atom_id res chain seq x y z
N MET A 1 -10.68 -22.71 -18.32
CA MET A 1 -10.62 -21.62 -17.32
C MET A 1 -11.14 -20.34 -17.97
N THR A 2 -12.24 -19.80 -17.47
CA THR A 2 -12.73 -18.46 -17.85
C THR A 2 -11.69 -17.40 -17.48
N ARG A 3 -11.60 -16.34 -18.29
CA ARG A 3 -10.63 -15.25 -18.10
C ARG A 3 -10.77 -14.58 -16.72
N GLN A 4 -11.98 -14.60 -16.15
CA GLN A 4 -12.32 -14.15 -14.80
C GLN A 4 -11.63 -14.98 -13.71
N LEU A 5 -11.70 -16.32 -13.77
CA LEU A 5 -11.08 -17.18 -12.77
C LEU A 5 -9.55 -16.99 -12.70
N LYS A 6 -8.89 -16.74 -13.84
CA LYS A 6 -7.46 -16.42 -13.86
C LYS A 6 -7.15 -15.07 -13.18
N ALA A 7 -8.01 -14.08 -13.38
CA ALA A 7 -7.87 -12.77 -12.74
C ALA A 7 -8.10 -12.86 -11.23
N ASP A 8 -9.12 -13.61 -10.80
CA ASP A 8 -9.44 -13.80 -9.38
C ASP A 8 -8.30 -14.53 -8.65
N LEU A 9 -7.76 -15.60 -9.24
CA LEU A 9 -6.59 -16.31 -8.70
C LEU A 9 -5.34 -15.43 -8.66
N ALA A 10 -5.13 -14.59 -9.67
CA ALA A 10 -4.00 -13.65 -9.66
C ALA A 10 -4.14 -12.61 -8.53
N ILE A 11 -5.34 -12.05 -8.33
CA ILE A 11 -5.61 -11.11 -7.25
C ILE A 11 -5.41 -11.78 -5.89
N LEU A 12 -5.91 -13.01 -5.69
CA LEU A 12 -5.67 -13.78 -4.47
C LEU A 12 -4.18 -13.98 -4.21
N GLY A 13 -3.41 -14.36 -5.22
CA GLY A 13 -1.95 -14.50 -5.09
C GLY A 13 -1.27 -13.19 -4.68
N ILE A 14 -1.64 -12.08 -5.32
CA ILE A 14 -1.14 -10.74 -4.97
C ILE A 14 -1.49 -10.39 -3.53
N THR A 15 -2.71 -10.68 -3.06
CA THR A 15 -3.15 -10.42 -1.69
C THR A 15 -2.34 -11.22 -0.67
N VAL A 16 -2.03 -12.49 -0.95
CA VAL A 16 -1.18 -13.33 -0.07
C VAL A 16 0.25 -12.77 0.00
N VAL A 17 0.84 -12.42 -1.14
CA VAL A 17 2.18 -11.81 -1.19
C VAL A 17 2.21 -10.49 -0.44
N TRP A 18 1.19 -9.66 -0.62
CA TRP A 18 1.08 -8.37 0.06
C TRP A 18 0.90 -8.53 1.59
N GLY A 19 0.03 -9.44 2.03
CA GLY A 19 -0.20 -9.69 3.46
C GLY A 19 1.02 -10.28 4.17
N SER A 20 1.69 -11.25 3.54
CA SER A 20 2.92 -11.86 4.09
C SER A 20 4.07 -10.84 4.23
N SER A 21 4.08 -9.79 3.42
CA SER A 21 5.10 -8.73 3.49
C SER A 21 5.13 -8.02 4.85
N PHE A 22 4.01 -7.93 5.58
CA PHE A 22 3.99 -7.33 6.93
C PHE A 22 4.72 -8.19 7.95
N ILE A 23 4.62 -9.52 7.84
CA ILE A 23 5.32 -10.47 8.72
C ILE A 23 6.82 -10.38 8.45
N ILE A 24 7.21 -10.46 7.18
CA ILE A 24 8.61 -10.35 6.74
C ILE A 24 9.20 -9.01 7.16
N MET A 25 8.46 -7.90 6.95
CA MET A 25 8.89 -6.57 7.36
C MET A 25 9.10 -6.49 8.87
N LYS A 26 8.18 -7.02 9.67
CA LYS A 26 8.30 -7.01 11.13
C LYS A 26 9.59 -7.71 11.56
N ASN A 27 9.83 -8.94 11.09
CA ASN A 27 11.03 -9.71 11.41
C ASN A 27 12.32 -8.97 10.99
N ILE A 28 12.38 -8.46 9.76
CA ILE A 28 13.57 -7.74 9.28
C ILE A 28 13.82 -6.48 10.10
N THR A 29 12.78 -5.77 10.52
CA THR A 29 12.93 -4.53 11.29
C THR A 29 13.35 -4.75 12.75
N GLU A 30 13.38 -5.99 13.23
CA GLU A 30 14.02 -6.36 14.51
C GLU A 30 15.55 -6.32 14.38
N ASP A 31 16.08 -6.74 13.22
CA ASP A 31 17.52 -6.78 12.95
C ASP A 31 18.09 -5.47 12.37
N ILE A 32 17.31 -4.80 11.52
CA ILE A 32 17.74 -3.55 10.86
C ILE A 32 16.79 -2.39 11.15
N PRO A 33 17.30 -1.14 11.18
CA PRO A 33 16.45 0.01 11.40
C PRO A 33 15.48 0.25 10.22
N PRO A 34 14.28 0.82 10.46
CA PRO A 34 13.25 1.03 9.43
C PRO A 34 13.71 1.80 8.19
N TYR A 35 14.58 2.81 8.38
CA TYR A 35 15.10 3.60 7.27
C TYR A 35 16.00 2.77 6.34
N ALA A 36 16.77 1.81 6.90
CA ALA A 36 17.62 0.93 6.11
C ALA A 36 16.80 -0.08 5.31
N TYR A 37 15.74 -0.65 5.93
CA TYR A 37 14.78 -1.51 5.25
C TYR A 37 14.12 -0.79 4.06
N LEU A 38 13.62 0.43 4.29
CA LEU A 38 12.98 1.21 3.23
C LEU A 38 13.96 1.63 2.15
N ALA A 39 15.18 2.05 2.50
CA ALA A 39 16.21 2.38 1.52
C ALA A 39 16.50 1.21 0.59
N LEU A 40 16.70 0.00 1.14
CA LEU A 40 16.90 -1.21 0.34
C LEU A 40 15.69 -1.51 -0.55
N ARG A 41 14.47 -1.44 0.01
CA ARG A 41 13.23 -1.69 -0.71
C ARG A 41 13.05 -0.73 -1.90
N PHE A 42 13.24 0.57 -1.68
CA PHE A 42 13.13 1.58 -2.74
C PHE A 42 14.27 1.49 -3.74
N LEU A 43 15.48 1.12 -3.33
CA LEU A 43 16.61 0.90 -4.23
C LEU A 43 16.34 -0.27 -5.18
N VAL A 44 15.89 -1.40 -4.66
CA VAL A 44 15.51 -2.57 -5.49
C VAL A 44 14.37 -2.20 -6.43
N ALA A 45 13.34 -1.51 -5.94
CA ALA A 45 12.25 -1.03 -6.79
C ALA A 45 12.75 -0.08 -7.90
N ALA A 46 13.66 0.84 -7.59
CA ALA A 46 14.23 1.76 -8.56
C ALA A 46 15.04 1.04 -9.64
N ILE A 47 15.89 0.07 -9.26
CA ILE A 47 16.67 -0.74 -10.22
C ILE A 47 15.74 -1.50 -11.16
N ILE A 48 14.69 -2.16 -10.62
CA ILE A 48 13.72 -2.90 -11.43
C ILE A 48 12.98 -1.95 -12.38
N LEU A 49 12.50 -0.79 -11.89
CA LEU A 49 11.80 0.19 -12.73
C LEU A 49 12.71 0.75 -13.82
N ILE A 50 13.99 1.02 -13.51
CA ILE A 50 14.96 1.45 -14.50
C ILE A 50 15.18 0.38 -15.55
N ALA A 51 15.37 -0.89 -15.16
CA ALA A 51 15.58 -1.99 -16.10
C ALA A 51 14.37 -2.20 -17.03
N VAL A 52 13.15 -2.15 -16.49
CA VAL A 52 11.91 -2.38 -17.26
C VAL A 52 11.55 -1.19 -18.14
N PHE A 53 11.69 0.03 -17.62
CA PHE A 53 11.22 1.26 -18.27
C PHE A 53 12.34 2.15 -18.79
N HIS A 54 13.54 1.59 -19.01
CA HIS A 54 14.75 2.32 -19.44
C HIS A 54 14.54 3.20 -20.68
N ARG A 55 13.62 2.81 -21.57
CA ARG A 55 13.30 3.57 -22.80
C ARG A 55 12.45 4.81 -22.53
N GLN A 56 11.54 4.72 -21.55
CA GLN A 56 10.62 5.80 -21.19
C GLN A 56 11.28 6.83 -20.26
N LEU A 57 12.35 6.42 -19.56
CA LEU A 57 13.22 7.33 -18.80
C LEU A 57 13.84 8.44 -19.67
N LYS A 58 14.04 8.19 -20.98
CA LYS A 58 14.61 9.18 -21.91
C LYS A 58 13.67 10.35 -22.22
N SER A 59 12.37 10.21 -21.99
CA SER A 59 11.37 11.25 -22.24
C SER A 59 10.90 11.96 -20.95
N ILE A 60 11.64 11.82 -19.85
CA ILE A 60 11.28 12.45 -18.58
C ILE A 60 11.62 13.94 -18.62
N ASN A 61 10.61 14.77 -18.35
CA ASN A 61 10.76 16.21 -18.20
C ASN A 61 11.06 16.60 -16.74
N LEU A 62 11.69 17.75 -16.53
CA LEU A 62 12.03 18.26 -15.19
C LEU A 62 10.80 18.44 -14.28
N ARG A 63 9.65 18.83 -14.86
CA ARG A 63 8.37 18.89 -14.14
C ARG A 63 7.93 17.51 -13.64
N SER A 64 8.13 16.46 -14.43
CA SER A 64 7.81 15.08 -14.03
C SER A 64 8.71 14.59 -12.91
N ILE A 65 9.99 14.98 -12.92
CA ILE A 65 10.93 14.71 -11.82
C ILE A 65 10.44 15.39 -10.55
N TRP A 66 10.09 16.68 -10.61
CA TRP A 66 9.61 17.41 -9.43
C TRP A 66 8.33 16.79 -8.84
N SER A 67 7.31 16.57 -9.67
CA SER A 67 6.06 15.94 -9.21
C SER A 67 6.29 14.51 -8.71
N GLY A 68 7.16 13.75 -9.39
CA GLY A 68 7.54 12.40 -8.98
C GLY A 68 8.26 12.37 -7.64
N SER A 69 9.19 13.30 -7.41
CA SER A 69 9.88 13.45 -6.13
C SER A 69 8.94 13.83 -4.99
N LEU A 70 7.96 14.71 -5.23
CA LEU A 70 6.97 15.09 -4.22
C LEU A 70 6.08 13.89 -3.82
N VAL A 71 5.61 13.13 -4.80
CA VAL A 71 4.82 11.91 -4.57
C VAL A 71 5.68 10.85 -3.88
N GLY A 72 6.91 10.66 -4.33
CA GLY A 72 7.87 9.70 -3.76
C GLY A 72 8.21 10.02 -2.31
N LEU A 73 8.45 11.30 -1.97
CA LEU A 73 8.70 11.74 -0.60
C LEU A 73 7.48 11.53 0.28
N THR A 74 6.28 11.83 -0.22
CA THR A 74 5.02 11.60 0.51
C THR A 74 4.81 10.12 0.78
N LEU A 75 5.07 9.27 -0.23
CA LEU A 75 5.00 7.81 -0.10
C LEU A 75 6.04 7.29 0.90
N TYR A 76 7.27 7.78 0.84
CA TYR A 76 8.33 7.40 1.78
C TYR A 76 7.95 7.79 3.21
N ALA A 77 7.44 9.01 3.44
CA ALA A 77 7.00 9.45 4.75
C ALA A 77 5.87 8.57 5.30
N GLY A 78 4.86 8.26 4.47
CA GLY A 78 3.77 7.36 4.84
C GLY A 78 4.25 5.93 5.16
N MET A 79 5.17 5.40 4.34
CA MET A 79 5.77 4.08 4.58
C MET A 79 6.65 4.07 5.84
N MET A 80 7.42 5.13 6.10
CA MET A 80 8.24 5.24 7.30
C MET A 80 7.36 5.22 8.54
N LEU A 81 6.27 5.98 8.56
CA LEU A 81 5.27 5.93 9.64
C LEU A 81 4.63 4.55 9.79
N GLN A 82 4.33 3.88 8.68
CA GLN A 82 3.79 2.51 8.70
C GLN A 82 4.78 1.51 9.30
N VAL A 83 6.04 1.54 8.86
CA VAL A 83 7.08 0.59 9.30
C VAL A 83 7.49 0.86 10.75
N THR A 84 7.57 2.11 11.18
CA THR A 84 7.82 2.44 12.58
C THR A 84 6.64 2.07 13.47
N GLY A 85 5.40 2.30 13.01
CA GLY A 85 4.20 1.84 13.70
C GLY A 85 4.12 0.31 13.81
N LEU A 86 4.62 -0.42 12.81
CA LEU A 86 4.71 -1.88 12.86
C LEU A 86 5.60 -2.40 13.99
N LYS A 87 6.59 -1.62 14.46
CA LYS A 87 7.40 -1.99 15.63
C LYS A 87 6.61 -1.96 16.93
N THR A 88 5.59 -1.10 17.03
CA THR A 88 4.79 -0.93 18.25
C THR A 88 3.50 -1.75 18.23
N THR A 89 3.15 -2.38 17.11
CA THR A 89 1.92 -3.18 16.96
C THR A 89 2.18 -4.53 16.30
N SER A 90 1.17 -5.39 16.20
CA SER A 90 1.28 -6.69 15.52
C SER A 90 1.19 -6.53 14.00
N ALA A 91 1.75 -7.48 13.24
CA ALA A 91 1.62 -7.49 11.78
C ALA A 91 0.14 -7.50 11.34
N SER A 92 -0.71 -8.24 12.06
CA SER A 92 -2.16 -8.25 11.85
C SER A 92 -2.80 -6.87 12.07
N ASN A 93 -2.44 -6.17 13.15
CA ASN A 93 -2.97 -4.83 13.43
C ASN A 93 -2.49 -3.79 12.40
N SER A 94 -1.23 -3.84 11.97
CA SER A 94 -0.72 -2.95 10.90
C SER A 94 -1.39 -3.20 9.56
N ALA A 95 -1.56 -4.48 9.18
CA ALA A 95 -2.27 -4.86 7.96
C ALA A 95 -3.74 -4.42 8.02
N PHE A 96 -4.38 -4.57 9.19
CA PHE A 96 -5.73 -4.09 9.46
C PHE A 96 -5.86 -2.57 9.30
N ILE A 97 -5.00 -1.79 9.97
CA ILE A 97 -5.00 -0.32 9.87
C ILE A 97 -4.77 0.12 8.42
N THR A 98 -3.88 -0.57 7.72
CA THR A 98 -3.62 -0.29 6.31
C THR A 98 -4.86 -0.60 5.45
N GLY A 99 -5.59 -1.68 5.74
CA GLY A 99 -6.84 -2.04 5.06
C GLY A 99 -8.00 -1.05 5.29
N LEU A 100 -8.00 -0.31 6.40
CA LEU A 100 -8.95 0.80 6.62
C LEU A 100 -8.78 1.92 5.58
N ASN A 101 -7.70 1.93 4.79
CA ASN A 101 -7.53 2.88 3.70
C ASN A 101 -8.69 2.82 2.68
N VAL A 102 -9.34 1.66 2.48
CA VAL A 102 -10.49 1.49 1.58
C VAL A 102 -11.66 2.38 2.01
N ILE A 103 -11.74 2.68 3.31
CA ILE A 103 -12.73 3.56 3.91
C ILE A 103 -12.24 5.01 3.91
N MET A 104 -10.99 5.23 4.28
CA MET A 104 -10.41 6.57 4.38
C MET A 104 -10.27 7.26 3.02
N VAL A 105 -9.85 6.53 1.97
CA VAL A 105 -9.63 7.08 0.63
C VAL A 105 -10.87 7.76 0.05
N PRO A 106 -12.06 7.12 0.00
CA PRO A 106 -13.25 7.80 -0.50
C PRO A 106 -13.63 9.01 0.37
N ILE A 107 -13.53 8.93 1.70
CA ILE A 107 -13.83 10.06 2.60
C ILE A 107 -12.91 11.25 2.32
N ILE A 108 -11.59 11.01 2.29
CA ILE A 108 -10.58 12.03 1.98
C ILE A 108 -10.80 12.57 0.57
N SER A 109 -11.17 11.73 -0.40
CA SER A 109 -11.50 12.13 -1.76
C SER A 109 -12.72 13.06 -1.80
N VAL A 110 -13.76 12.84 -0.99
CA VAL A 110 -14.89 13.78 -0.90
C VAL A 110 -14.42 15.13 -0.36
N LEU A 111 -13.60 15.11 0.70
CA LEU A 111 -13.14 16.34 1.37
C LEU A 111 -12.20 17.15 0.48
N LEU A 112 -11.24 16.52 -0.20
CA LEU A 112 -10.23 17.18 -1.02
C LEU A 112 -10.70 17.45 -2.45
N LEU A 113 -11.35 16.49 -3.11
CA LEU A 113 -11.75 16.59 -4.52
C LEU A 113 -13.19 17.07 -4.70
N LYS A 114 -13.96 17.23 -3.61
CA LYS A 114 -15.39 17.64 -3.61
C LYS A 114 -16.29 16.79 -4.52
N LYS A 115 -15.84 15.60 -4.93
CA LYS A 115 -16.61 14.66 -5.75
C LYS A 115 -17.40 13.73 -4.84
N LYS A 116 -18.71 13.61 -5.08
CA LYS A 116 -19.57 12.66 -4.36
C LYS A 116 -19.12 11.23 -4.68
N PRO A 117 -18.89 10.37 -3.67
CA PRO A 117 -18.45 9.00 -3.91
C PRO A 117 -19.64 8.20 -4.46
N PRO A 118 -19.40 7.26 -5.39
CA PRO A 118 -20.46 6.40 -5.91
C PRO A 118 -21.02 5.52 -4.78
N ILE A 119 -22.32 5.18 -4.85
CA ILE A 119 -23.01 4.42 -3.79
C ILE A 119 -22.34 3.06 -3.52
N ASN A 120 -21.73 2.46 -4.56
CA ASN A 120 -20.96 1.22 -4.46
C ASN A 120 -19.73 1.36 -3.56
N ALA A 121 -19.09 2.53 -3.54
CA ALA A 121 -17.99 2.79 -2.62
C ALA A 121 -18.49 2.85 -1.17
N LEU A 122 -19.68 3.43 -0.93
CA LEU A 122 -20.29 3.47 0.39
C LEU A 122 -20.64 2.08 0.92
N PHE A 123 -21.23 1.21 0.07
CA PHE A 123 -21.45 -0.19 0.42
C PHE A 123 -20.14 -0.95 0.65
N GLY A 124 -19.13 -0.73 -0.20
CA GLY A 124 -17.80 -1.30 -0.02
C GLY A 124 -17.14 -0.89 1.30
N VAL A 125 -17.31 0.37 1.71
CA VAL A 125 -16.87 0.89 3.01
C VAL A 125 -17.55 0.14 4.16
N VAL A 126 -18.88 0.02 4.15
CA VAL A 126 -19.62 -0.68 5.21
C VAL A 126 -19.24 -2.17 5.27
N LEU A 127 -19.18 -2.84 4.11
CA LEU A 127 -18.84 -4.26 4.02
C LEU A 127 -17.39 -4.53 4.45
N ALA A 128 -16.44 -3.67 4.03
CA ALA A 128 -15.06 -3.73 4.48
C ALA A 128 -14.96 -3.46 5.98
N SER A 129 -15.70 -2.48 6.51
CA SER A 129 -15.74 -2.19 7.96
C SER A 129 -16.21 -3.41 8.77
N LEU A 130 -17.26 -4.08 8.29
CA LEU A 130 -17.79 -5.29 8.93
C LEU A 130 -16.83 -6.47 8.82
N GLY A 131 -16.27 -6.72 7.62
CA GLY A 131 -15.26 -7.77 7.42
C GLY A 131 -14.00 -7.54 8.26
N LEU A 132 -13.58 -6.27 8.39
CA LEU A 132 -12.50 -5.84 9.26
C LEU A 132 -12.86 -6.08 10.74
N PHE A 133 -14.05 -5.69 11.18
CA PHE A 133 -14.52 -5.91 12.56
C PHE A 133 -14.52 -7.40 12.94
N VAL A 134 -14.96 -8.28 12.03
CA VAL A 134 -14.93 -9.73 12.22
C VAL A 134 -13.49 -10.26 12.28
N LEU A 135 -12.59 -9.75 11.44
CA LEU A 135 -11.19 -10.20 11.37
C LEU A 135 -10.37 -9.82 12.61
N LYS A 136 -10.72 -8.71 13.29
CA LYS A 136 -10.12 -8.33 14.57
C LYS A 136 -10.48 -9.32 15.69
N GLY A 137 -11.62 -10.00 15.58
CA GLY A 137 -12.16 -10.90 16.61
C GLY A 137 -12.60 -10.14 17.87
N PHE A 138 -13.57 -10.71 18.59
CA PHE A 138 -13.85 -10.29 19.97
C PHE A 138 -12.65 -10.67 20.84
N SER A 139 -11.65 -9.79 20.96
CA SER A 139 -10.54 -9.93 21.91
C SER A 139 -10.18 -8.58 22.51
#